data_AF-A0A350ZZB8-F1
#
_entry.id   AF-A0A350ZZB8-F1
#
_cell.length_a   1.000
_cell.length_b   1.000
_cell.length_c   1.000
_cell.angle_alpha   90.00
_cell.angle_beta   90.00
_cell.angle_gamma   90.00
#
_symmetry.space_group_name_H-M   'P 1'
#
loop_
_entity.id
_entity.type
_entity.pdbx_description
1 polymer ?
#
loop_
_entity_poly.entity_id
_entity_poly.type
_entity_poly.pdbx_seq_one_letter_code
_entity_poly.pdbx_strand_id
1 'polypeptide(L)' 'MLNWILSQFKRQSAEDLERARELVKAAERGEAHLNLSKARELARALGIEVGAHASADEVVHAIRRYLSHHGEL' A
#
# COMPACT_ATOMS: atom_id res chain seq x y z
N MET A 1 25.61 10.75 -9.17
CA MET A 1 24.95 10.93 -7.85
C MET A 1 23.46 10.56 -7.83
N LEU A 2 22.84 10.18 -8.96
CA LEU A 2 21.42 9.77 -9.02
C LEU A 2 21.16 8.30 -8.61
N ASN A 3 22.18 7.44 -8.69
CA ASN A 3 22.05 6.01 -8.41
C ASN A 3 21.74 5.71 -6.92
N TRP A 4 22.18 6.60 -6.01
CA TRP A 4 21.87 6.52 -4.58
C TRP A 4 20.38 6.81 -4.36
N ILE A 5 19.85 7.90 -4.92
CA ILE A 5 18.44 8.29 -4.76
C ILE A 5 17.50 7.22 -5.31
N LEU A 6 17.82 6.68 -6.50
CA LEU A 6 17.05 5.58 -7.11
C LEU A 6 17.14 4.29 -6.28
N SER A 7 18.29 4.00 -5.68
CA SER A 7 18.46 2.84 -4.79
C SER A 7 17.66 2.98 -3.49
N GLN A 8 17.52 4.20 -2.95
CA GLN A 8 16.67 4.44 -1.79
C GLN A 8 15.20 4.31 -2.14
N PHE A 9 14.78 4.85 -3.28
CA PHE A 9 13.40 4.69 -3.77
C PHE A 9 13.03 3.22 -3.99
N LYS A 10 13.94 2.41 -4.57
CA LYS A 10 13.71 0.97 -4.73
C LYS A 10 13.59 0.23 -3.40
N ARG A 11 14.41 0.56 -2.41
CA ARG A 11 14.33 -0.02 -1.06
C ARG A 11 13.05 0.38 -0.35
N GLN A 12 12.72 1.67 -0.39
CA GLN A 12 11.50 2.20 0.17
C GLN A 12 10.27 1.56 -0.48
N SER A 13 10.26 1.40 -1.79
CA SER A 13 9.19 0.72 -2.51
C SER A 13 9.02 -0.75 -2.09
N ALA A 14 10.11 -1.46 -1.75
CA ALA A 14 10.02 -2.83 -1.25
C ALA A 14 9.44 -2.88 0.17
N GLU A 15 9.81 -1.95 1.04
CA GLU A 15 9.23 -1.81 2.39
C GLU A 15 7.75 -1.40 2.33
N ASP A 16 7.39 -0.51 1.40
CA ASP A 16 6.00 -0.08 1.18
C ASP A 16 5.15 -1.23 0.63
N LEU A 17 5.70 -2.08 -0.25
CA LEU A 17 5.04 -3.30 -0.73
C LEU A 17 4.82 -4.31 0.40
N GLU A 18 5.82 -4.54 1.26
CA GLU A 18 5.69 -5.42 2.41
C GLU A 18 4.62 -4.91 3.40
N ARG A 19 4.64 -3.60 3.70
CA ARG A 19 3.61 -2.96 4.54
C ARG A 19 2.22 -3.04 3.93
N ALA A 20 2.11 -2.90 2.62
CA ALA A 20 0.84 -3.03 1.90
C ALA A 20 0.29 -4.46 2.01
N ARG A 21 1.15 -5.50 1.90
CA ARG A 21 0.73 -6.90 2.10
C ARG A 21 0.27 -7.14 3.53
N GLU A 22 1.03 -6.70 4.53
CA GLU A 22 0.64 -6.85 5.94
C GLU A 22 -0.68 -6.11 6.25
N LEU A 23 -0.89 -4.94 5.65
CA LEU A 23 -2.14 -4.19 5.79
C LEU A 23 -3.33 -4.94 5.18
N VAL A 24 -3.18 -5.50 3.98
CA VAL A 24 -4.23 -6.33 3.35
C VAL A 24 -4.51 -7.56 4.19
N LYS A 25 -3.48 -8.23 4.70
CA LYS A 25 -3.61 -9.43 5.54
C LYS A 25 -4.27 -9.15 6.89
N ALA A 26 -3.98 -8.01 7.51
CA ALA A 26 -4.65 -7.53 8.71
C ALA A 26 -6.13 -7.22 8.45
N ALA A 27 -6.43 -6.63 7.30
CA ALA A 27 -7.81 -6.39 6.86
C ALA A 27 -8.58 -7.70 6.64
N GLU A 28 -7.96 -8.70 5.99
CA GLU A 28 -8.55 -10.03 5.78
C GLU A 28 -8.79 -10.78 7.09
N ARG A 29 -7.96 -10.55 8.11
CA ARG A 29 -8.18 -11.11 9.46
C ARG A 29 -9.30 -10.41 10.23
N GLY A 30 -9.89 -9.35 9.68
CA GLY A 30 -10.93 -8.59 10.35
C GLY A 30 -10.42 -7.76 11.53
N GLU A 31 -9.15 -7.34 11.54
CA GLU A 31 -8.68 -6.41 12.56
C GLU A 31 -9.44 -5.08 12.44
N ALA A 32 -10.28 -4.81 13.44
CA ALA A 32 -11.30 -3.75 13.44
C ALA A 32 -10.75 -2.31 13.38
N HIS A 33 -9.43 -2.13 13.40
CA HIS A 33 -8.78 -0.82 13.40
C HIS A 33 -7.77 -0.70 12.25
N LEU A 34 -8.26 -0.86 11.02
CA LEU A 34 -7.51 -0.43 9.85
C LEU A 34 -7.33 1.08 9.89
N ASN A 35 -6.09 1.53 10.05
CA ASN A 35 -5.76 2.94 10.05
C ASN A 35 -5.88 3.48 8.63
N LEU A 36 -6.99 4.16 8.33
CA LEU A 36 -7.29 4.75 7.02
C LEU A 36 -6.18 5.68 6.53
N SER A 37 -5.59 6.48 7.42
CA SER A 37 -4.51 7.40 7.07
C SER A 37 -3.30 6.62 6.56
N LYS A 38 -2.88 5.57 7.27
CA LYS A 38 -1.77 4.70 6.84
C LYS A 38 -2.08 3.98 5.52
N ALA A 39 -3.30 3.48 5.36
CA ALA A 39 -3.71 2.83 4.11
C ALA A 39 -3.62 3.82 2.93
N ARG A 40 -4.06 5.07 3.10
CA ARG A 40 -3.97 6.10 2.05
C ARG A 40 -2.55 6.53 1.74
N GLU A 41 -1.71 6.64 2.76
CA GLU A 41 -0.28 6.93 2.57
C GLU A 41 0.40 5.83 1.78
N LEU A 42 0.11 4.55 2.09
CA LEU A 42 0.62 3.41 1.33
C LEU A 42 0.07 3.39 -0.10
N ALA A 43 -1.22 3.65 -0.30
CA ALA A 43 -1.80 3.78 -1.63
C ALA A 43 -1.07 4.86 -2.45
N ARG A 44 -0.82 6.04 -1.87
CA ARG A 44 -0.04 7.11 -2.52
C ARG A 44 1.40 6.71 -2.80
N ALA A 45 2.07 6.03 -1.87
CA ALA A 45 3.44 5.54 -2.06
C ALA A 45 3.54 4.53 -3.21
N LEU A 46 2.50 3.71 -3.39
CA LEU A 46 2.37 2.77 -4.51
C LEU A 46 1.88 3.41 -5.82
N GLY A 47 1.61 4.72 -5.83
CA GLY A 47 1.09 5.43 -7.01
C GLY A 47 -0.39 5.15 -7.31
N ILE A 48 -1.15 4.65 -6.33
CA ILE A 48 -2.59 4.39 -6.42
C ILE A 48 -3.35 5.65 -6.03
N GLU A 49 -4.12 6.21 -6.97
CA GLU A 49 -5.02 7.31 -6.69
C GLU A 49 -6.30 6.82 -6.00
N VAL A 50 -6.45 7.16 -4.72
CA VAL A 50 -7.65 6.90 -3.92
C VAL A 50 -8.37 8.20 -3.60
N GLY A 51 -9.70 8.20 -3.72
CA GLY A 51 -10.52 9.37 -3.44
C GLY A 51 -10.40 9.86 -1.99
N ALA A 52 -10.53 11.17 -1.78
CA ALA A 52 -10.45 11.80 -0.46
C ALA A 52 -11.57 11.33 0.52
N HIS A 53 -12.64 10.73 -0.01
CA HIS A 53 -13.75 10.14 0.75
C HIS A 53 -13.75 8.60 0.72
N ALA A 54 -12.74 7.97 0.12
CA ALA A 54 -12.64 6.52 0.07
C ALA A 54 -12.55 5.93 1.49
N SER A 55 -13.34 4.90 1.76
CA SER A 55 -13.32 4.20 3.05
C SER A 55 -12.05 3.35 3.20
N ALA A 56 -11.71 2.94 4.41
CA ALA A 56 -10.53 2.11 4.66
C ALA A 56 -10.56 0.82 3.83
N ASP A 57 -11.74 0.20 3.74
CA ASP A 57 -12.00 -0.98 2.91
C ASP A 57 -11.72 -0.73 1.42
N GLU A 58 -12.20 0.39 0.86
CA GLU A 58 -11.95 0.73 -0.55
C GLU A 58 -10.45 0.93 -0.84
N VAL A 59 -9.74 1.58 0.08
CA VAL A 59 -8.29 1.81 -0.04
C VAL A 59 -7.54 0.47 0.01
N VAL A 60 -7.90 -0.40 0.97
CA VAL A 60 -7.31 -1.75 1.06
C VAL A 60 -7.61 -2.56 -0.20
N HIS A 61 -8.83 -2.48 -0.71
CA HIS A 61 -9.24 -3.19 -1.93
C HIS A 61 -8.42 -2.72 -3.14
N ALA A 62 -8.18 -1.42 -3.27
CA ALA A 62 -7.34 -0.85 -4.32
C ALA A 62 -5.89 -1.33 -4.21
N ILE A 63 -5.33 -1.33 -3.00
CA ILE A 63 -3.98 -1.86 -2.72
C ILE A 63 -3.89 -3.35 -3.06
N ARG A 64 -4.88 -4.16 -2.62
CA ARG A 64 -4.93 -5.59 -2.92
C ARG A 64 -4.96 -5.85 -4.42
N ARG A 65 -5.79 -5.10 -5.16
CA ARG A 65 -5.88 -5.20 -6.62
C ARG A 65 -4.55 -4.86 -7.30
N TYR A 66 -3.87 -3.82 -6.82
CA TYR A 66 -2.57 -3.42 -7.32
C TYR A 66 -1.50 -4.50 -7.09
N LEU A 67 -1.42 -5.04 -5.88
CA LEU A 67 -0.50 -6.13 -5.53
C LEU A 67 -0.74 -7.39 -6.37
N SER A 68 -2.01 -7.77 -6.54
CA SER A 68 -2.39 -8.92 -7.36
C SER A 68 -2.04 -8.72 -8.83
N HIS A 69 -2.16 -7.49 -9.35
CA HIS A 69 -1.77 -7.15 -10.72
C HIS A 69 -0.25 -7.16 -10.93
N HIS A 70 0.53 -6.82 -9.89
CA HIS A 70 1.99 -6.82 -9.93
C HIS A 70 2.64 -8.19 -9.63
N GLY A 71 1.84 -9.23 -9.34
CA GLY A 71 2.35 -10.56 -9.00
C GLY A 71 2.99 -10.64 -7.60
N GLU A 72 2.63 -9.71 -6.73
CA GLU A 72 3.16 -9.56 -5.37
C GLU A 72 2.29 -10.27 -4.32
N LEU A 73 1.25 -10.99 -4.77
CA LEU A 73 0.26 -11.72 -3.96
C LEU A 73 0.24 -13.20 -4.35
#